data_AF-A0A961AHU5-F1
#
_entry.id   AF-A0A961AHU5-F1
#
_cell.length_a   1.000
_cell.length_b   1.000
_cell.length_c   1.000
_cell.angle_alpha   90.00
_cell.angle_beta   90.00
_cell.angle_gamma   90.00
#
_symmetry.space_group_name_H-M   'P 1'
#
loop_
_entity.id
_entity.type
_entity.pdbx_description
1 polymer ?
#
loop_
_entity_poly.entity_id
_entity_poly.type
_entity_poly.pdbx_seq_one_letter_code
_entity_poly.pdbx_strand_id
1 'polypeptide(L)'
;EIPQQVGTNIRRLTVVTPTGVSSSGASMSAPITPSTPTTFETRKVGTTIEMEPIISGDGREVELLITPKVTQFEGFIDYGSDIDNVMQMGDSQFNQPVDNRIIQPIFRTNTVTTGVKVYDGATVVLAGVKREDRINVKDKVPVIGDIPLVGRFWKSNVDRVQIKNFVVFVTVEVLDPAGQRINQAAGSGTEQAALSP
;
A
#
# COMPACT_ATOMS: atom_id res chain seq x y z
N GLU A 1 -1.02 16.31 -4.90
CA GLU A 1 -1.79 16.15 -6.15
C GLU A 1 -0.98 15.29 -7.11
N ILE A 2 -1.64 14.56 -8.01
CA ILE A 2 -0.96 13.78 -9.05
C ILE A 2 -0.45 14.80 -10.08
N PRO A 3 0.84 14.80 -10.49
CA PRO A 3 1.24 15.57 -11.65
C PRO A 3 0.53 14.97 -12.87
N GLN A 4 -0.48 15.68 -13.35
CA GLN A 4 -1.00 15.48 -14.70
C GLN A 4 0.08 15.97 -15.67
N GLN A 5 0.26 15.21 -16.75
CA GLN A 5 1.18 15.43 -17.88
C GLN A 5 2.57 14.80 -17.72
N VAL A 6 2.63 13.50 -17.96
CA VAL A 6 3.74 12.96 -18.77
C VAL A 6 3.21 12.92 -20.21
N GLY A 7 3.70 13.84 -21.03
CA GLY A 7 3.19 14.11 -22.37
C GLY A 7 3.16 12.87 -23.24
N THR A 8 1.95 12.41 -23.56
CA THR A 8 1.76 11.41 -24.61
C THR A 8 1.90 12.11 -25.95
N ASN A 9 3.15 12.37 -26.37
CA ASN A 9 3.43 12.62 -27.78
C ASN A 9 3.33 11.28 -28.52
N ILE A 10 2.12 10.74 -28.68
CA ILE A 10 1.88 9.68 -29.68
C ILE A 10 1.94 10.38 -31.04
N ARG A 11 3.15 10.72 -31.50
CA ARG A 11 3.38 10.87 -32.93
C ARG A 11 3.30 9.47 -33.51
N ARG A 12 2.10 9.06 -33.91
CA ARG A 12 1.92 7.96 -34.86
C ARG A 12 2.65 8.38 -36.14
N LEU A 13 3.90 7.94 -36.28
CA LEU A 13 4.68 8.15 -37.49
C LEU A 13 4.11 7.22 -38.56
N THR A 14 3.17 7.72 -39.36
CA THR A 14 2.83 7.07 -40.63
C THR A 14 4.00 7.33 -41.57
N VAL A 15 4.87 6.34 -41.74
CA VAL A 15 5.89 6.35 -42.80
C VAL A 15 5.14 6.23 -44.12
N VAL A 16 5.05 7.34 -44.87
CA VAL A 16 4.63 7.32 -46.27
C VAL A 16 5.88 7.13 -47.11
N THR A 17 6.03 5.95 -47.74
CA THR A 17 7.12 5.69 -48.67
C THR A 17 6.77 6.29 -50.03
N PRO A 18 7.53 7.27 -50.58
CA PRO A 18 7.36 7.64 -51.97
C PRO A 18 7.86 6.47 -52.83
N THR A 19 6.98 5.95 -53.67
CA THR A 19 7.34 5.02 -54.74
C THR A 19 8.45 5.61 -55.59
N GLY A 20 9.59 4.91 -55.61
CA GLY A 20 10.70 5.16 -56.53
C GLY A 20 11.89 5.86 -55.89
N VAL A 21 12.83 5.06 -55.36
CA VAL A 21 14.29 5.16 -55.52
C VAL A 21 14.91 4.12 -54.59
N SER A 22 15.58 3.13 -55.18
CA SER A 22 16.46 2.19 -54.49
C SER A 22 17.75 2.91 -54.10
N SER A 23 17.85 3.38 -52.87
CA SER A 23 19.15 3.71 -52.25
C SER A 23 19.36 2.83 -51.03
N SER A 24 20.42 2.02 -51.12
CA SER A 24 21.01 1.28 -50.01
C SER A 24 21.50 2.29 -48.96
N GLY A 25 20.60 2.72 -48.07
CA GLY A 25 20.91 3.56 -46.92
C GLY A 25 20.15 3.03 -45.73
N ALA A 26 20.86 2.50 -44.74
CA ALA A 26 20.27 2.11 -43.47
C ALA A 26 19.63 3.34 -42.83
N SER A 27 18.29 3.39 -42.81
CA SER A 27 17.54 4.30 -41.96
C SER A 27 17.68 3.82 -40.51
N MET A 28 18.74 4.28 -39.85
CA MET A 28 18.97 4.06 -38.42
C MET A 28 17.86 4.78 -37.65
N SER A 29 16.93 4.04 -37.06
CA SER A 29 16.00 4.59 -36.07
C SER A 29 16.81 5.23 -34.94
N ALA A 30 16.49 6.48 -34.58
CA ALA A 30 17.21 7.20 -33.52
C ALA A 30 17.09 6.43 -32.20
N PRO A 31 18.14 6.42 -31.35
CA PRO A 31 18.06 5.74 -30.06
C PRO A 31 16.96 6.38 -29.20
N ILE A 32 15.98 5.58 -28.81
CA ILE A 32 14.96 5.95 -27.82
C ILE A 32 15.53 5.76 -26.42
N THR A 33 15.49 6.80 -25.59
CA THR A 33 15.85 6.69 -24.17
C THR A 33 14.58 6.58 -23.33
N PRO A 34 14.47 5.62 -22.39
CA PRO A 34 13.33 5.51 -21.49
C PRO A 34 13.21 6.75 -20.60
N SER A 35 12.01 7.01 -20.11
CA SER A 35 11.74 8.18 -19.27
C SER A 35 12.17 7.91 -17.83
N THR A 36 13.12 8.70 -17.31
CA THR A 36 13.51 8.63 -15.89
C THR A 36 12.64 9.59 -15.06
N PRO A 37 12.06 9.16 -13.92
CA PRO A 37 11.31 10.07 -13.05
C PRO A 37 12.21 11.21 -12.54
N THR A 38 11.73 12.45 -12.68
CA THR A 38 12.51 13.66 -12.35
C THR A 38 12.07 14.32 -11.05
N THR A 39 10.86 14.03 -10.56
CA THR A 39 10.30 14.62 -9.34
C THR A 39 10.07 13.53 -8.29
N PHE A 40 10.57 13.75 -7.09
CA PHE A 40 10.37 12.87 -5.95
C PHE A 40 9.74 13.67 -4.81
N GLU A 41 8.68 13.11 -4.20
CA GLU A 41 8.08 13.64 -2.99
C GLU A 41 8.33 12.70 -1.82
N THR A 42 8.81 13.25 -0.71
CA THR A 42 9.00 12.48 0.52
C THR A 42 7.65 12.25 1.20
N ARG A 43 7.30 10.98 1.39
CA ARG A 43 6.15 10.58 2.21
C ARG A 43 6.63 10.06 3.56
N LYS A 44 6.11 10.64 4.65
CA LYS A 44 6.36 10.14 6.00
C LYS A 44 5.63 8.80 6.18
N VAL A 45 6.39 7.75 6.45
CA VAL A 45 5.88 6.44 6.85
C VAL A 45 5.90 6.33 8.38
N GLY A 46 5.06 5.46 8.91
CA GLY A 46 4.90 5.23 10.34
C GLY A 46 3.55 5.70 10.85
N THR A 47 3.48 5.85 12.16
CA THR A 47 2.26 6.24 12.87
C THR A 47 2.36 7.71 13.27
N THR A 48 1.31 8.47 13.00
CA THR A 48 1.13 9.86 13.46
C THR A 48 -0.19 9.94 14.19
N ILE A 49 -0.19 10.58 15.35
CA ILE A 49 -1.38 10.71 16.20
C ILE A 49 -1.56 12.19 16.46
N GLU A 50 -2.76 12.68 16.14
CA GLU A 50 -3.21 14.01 16.51
C GLU A 50 -4.36 13.83 17.50
N MET A 51 -4.29 14.51 18.64
CA MET A 51 -5.29 14.33 19.70
C MET A 51 -5.49 15.58 20.55
N GLU A 52 -6.73 15.75 21.02
CA GLU A 52 -7.13 16.79 21.96
C GLU A 52 -7.85 16.13 23.15
N PRO A 53 -7.21 16.06 24.34
CA PRO A 53 -7.83 15.53 25.54
C PRO A 53 -8.52 16.62 26.36
N ILE A 54 -9.67 16.29 26.95
CA ILE A 54 -10.41 17.10 27.91
C ILE A 54 -10.66 16.24 29.15
N ILE A 55 -10.22 16.71 30.31
CA ILE A 55 -10.43 16.03 31.58
C ILE A 55 -11.74 16.52 32.18
N SER A 56 -12.59 15.59 32.62
CA SER A 56 -13.82 15.90 33.34
C SER A 56 -13.51 16.54 34.71
N GLY A 57 -14.43 17.34 35.25
CA GLY A 57 -14.23 18.07 36.51
C GLY A 57 -14.03 17.16 37.74
N ASP A 58 -14.38 15.88 37.65
CA ASP A 58 -14.15 14.86 38.66
C ASP A 58 -12.79 14.15 38.53
N GLY A 59 -12.02 14.42 37.47
CA GLY A 59 -10.70 13.83 37.23
C GLY A 59 -10.73 12.32 36.93
N ARG A 60 -11.90 11.72 36.69
CA ARG A 60 -12.06 10.28 36.47
C ARG A 60 -12.32 9.90 35.03
N GLU A 61 -12.84 10.82 34.25
CA GLU A 61 -13.13 10.62 32.83
C GLU A 61 -12.29 11.57 31.98
N VAL A 62 -11.77 11.06 30.87
CA VAL A 62 -11.08 11.83 29.84
C VAL A 62 -11.87 11.67 28.55
N GLU A 63 -12.35 12.80 28.03
CA GLU A 63 -12.89 12.90 26.68
C GLU A 63 -11.72 13.14 25.72
N LEU A 64 -11.58 12.27 24.73
CA LEU A 64 -10.46 12.27 23.79
C LEU A 64 -11.00 12.33 22.37
N LEU A 65 -10.65 13.40 21.66
CA LEU A 65 -10.76 13.45 20.20
C LEU A 65 -9.42 13.03 19.61
N ILE A 66 -9.38 11.92 18.88
CA ILE A 66 -8.13 11.35 18.35
C ILE A 66 -8.25 10.99 16.87
N THR A 67 -7.20 11.30 16.12
CA THR A 67 -7.02 10.93 14.73
C THR A 67 -5.71 10.16 14.53
N PRO A 68 -5.66 8.84 14.81
CA PRO A 68 -4.50 8.02 14.44
C PRO A 68 -4.42 7.85 12.92
N LYS A 69 -3.23 8.11 12.37
CA LYS A 69 -2.87 7.89 10.97
C LYS A 69 -1.67 6.95 10.89
N VAL A 70 -1.87 5.77 10.32
CA VAL A 70 -0.81 4.77 10.10
C VAL A 70 -0.53 4.67 8.62
N THR A 71 0.68 5.06 8.19
CA THR A 71 1.14 4.99 6.80
C THR A 71 2.21 3.90 6.69
N GLN A 72 1.97 2.89 5.86
CA GLN A 72 2.87 1.77 5.63
C GLN A 72 3.31 1.73 4.17
N PHE A 73 4.55 1.34 3.93
CA PHE A 73 5.05 1.06 2.59
C PHE A 73 4.60 -0.35 2.16
N GLU A 74 3.95 -0.47 1.00
CA GLU A 74 3.43 -1.76 0.50
C GLU A 74 4.34 -2.42 -0.53
N GLY A 75 5.27 -1.68 -1.13
CA GLY A 75 6.13 -2.18 -2.18
C GLY A 75 6.22 -1.21 -3.34
N PHE A 76 6.62 -1.74 -4.48
CA PHE A 76 6.70 -0.97 -5.71
C PHE A 76 5.82 -1.57 -6.79
N ILE A 77 5.35 -0.72 -7.68
CA ILE A 77 4.65 -1.10 -8.90
C ILE A 77 5.44 -0.51 -10.07
N ASP A 78 5.52 -1.28 -11.15
CA ASP A 78 6.12 -0.84 -12.39
C ASP A 78 5.03 -0.23 -13.28
N TYR A 79 5.16 1.05 -13.58
CA TYR A 79 4.30 1.79 -14.51
C TYR A 79 4.98 1.99 -15.87
N GLY A 80 6.14 1.37 -16.07
CA GLY A 80 6.79 1.27 -17.36
C GLY A 80 5.92 0.60 -18.40
N SER A 81 5.96 1.10 -19.63
CA SER A 81 5.41 0.41 -20.79
C SER A 81 6.54 -0.02 -21.70
N ASP A 82 6.48 -1.24 -22.24
CA ASP A 82 7.45 -1.72 -23.21
C ASP A 82 7.51 -0.77 -24.42
N ILE A 83 8.73 -0.44 -24.84
CA ILE A 83 8.95 0.37 -26.03
C ILE A 83 9.68 -0.49 -27.06
N ASP A 84 9.06 -0.63 -28.23
CA ASP A 84 9.63 -1.36 -29.36
C ASP A 84 10.45 -0.42 -30.23
N ASN A 85 11.76 -0.65 -30.32
CA ASN A 85 12.60 0.04 -31.28
C ASN A 85 12.59 -0.73 -32.61
N VAL A 86 11.99 -0.12 -33.64
CA VAL A 86 11.95 -0.71 -34.98
C VAL A 86 13.10 -0.16 -35.81
N MET A 87 14.11 -1.00 -36.06
CA MET A 87 15.20 -0.70 -36.99
C MET A 87 14.88 -1.31 -38.35
N GLN A 88 14.76 -0.47 -39.37
CA GLN A 88 14.51 -0.92 -40.75
C GLN A 88 15.84 -0.94 -41.52
N MET A 89 16.25 -2.13 -41.97
CA MET A 89 17.39 -2.31 -42.87
C MET A 89 16.91 -2.96 -44.17
N GLY A 90 16.74 -2.15 -45.22
CA GLY A 90 16.10 -2.58 -46.46
C GLY A 90 14.61 -2.90 -46.25
N ASP A 91 14.17 -4.07 -46.72
CA ASP A 91 12.80 -4.58 -46.50
C ASP A 91 12.67 -5.39 -45.19
N SER A 92 13.78 -5.54 -44.45
CA SER A 92 13.79 -6.26 -43.17
C SER A 92 13.56 -5.31 -42.01
N GLN A 93 12.55 -5.62 -41.18
CA GLN A 93 12.30 -4.92 -39.92
C GLN A 93 12.87 -5.75 -38.77
N PHE A 94 13.74 -5.13 -37.98
CA PHE A 94 14.26 -5.68 -36.73
C PHE A 94 13.59 -4.96 -35.57
N ASN A 95 12.83 -5.70 -34.76
CA ASN A 95 12.27 -5.17 -33.53
C ASN A 95 13.22 -5.49 -32.37
N GLN A 96 13.73 -4.47 -31.70
CA GLN A 96 14.49 -4.61 -30.47
C GLN A 96 13.68 -3.99 -29.32
N PRO A 97 13.14 -4.81 -28.40
CA PRO A 97 12.46 -4.28 -27.22
C PRO A 97 13.46 -3.54 -26.33
N VAL A 98 13.10 -2.34 -25.90
CA VAL A 98 13.87 -1.52 -24.96
C VAL A 98 13.19 -1.58 -23.59
N ASP A 99 13.94 -1.98 -22.57
CA ASP A 99 13.46 -2.04 -21.20
C ASP A 99 13.18 -0.62 -20.67
N ASN A 100 11.92 -0.35 -20.33
CA ASN A 100 11.45 0.93 -19.82
C ASN A 100 10.73 0.69 -18.50
N ARG A 101 11.50 0.51 -17.44
CA ARG A 101 11.00 0.19 -16.09
C ARG A 101 10.87 1.45 -15.24
N ILE A 102 9.65 1.81 -14.86
CA ILE A 102 9.36 3.00 -14.03
C ILE A 102 8.75 2.55 -12.72
N ILE A 103 9.61 2.43 -11.71
CA ILE A 103 9.26 1.88 -10.40
C ILE A 103 8.72 3.00 -9.50
N GLN A 104 7.49 2.85 -9.02
CA GLN A 104 6.87 3.79 -8.08
C GLN A 104 6.52 3.10 -6.75
N PRO A 105 6.84 3.71 -5.60
CA PRO A 105 6.44 3.19 -4.30
C PRO A 105 4.94 3.36 -4.06
N ILE A 106 4.30 2.30 -3.57
CA ILE A 106 2.92 2.32 -3.10
C ILE A 106 2.88 2.34 -1.57
N PHE A 107 1.94 3.10 -1.03
CA PHE A 107 1.75 3.26 0.40
C PHE A 107 0.30 3.02 0.77
N ARG A 108 0.09 2.35 1.90
CA ARG A 108 -1.22 2.17 2.52
C ARG A 108 -1.35 3.11 3.70
N THR A 109 -2.42 3.87 3.75
CA THR A 109 -2.72 4.75 4.87
C THR A 109 -4.05 4.34 5.51
N ASN A 110 -4.01 4.04 6.81
CA ASN A 110 -5.20 3.84 7.63
C ASN A 110 -5.37 5.07 8.52
N THR A 111 -6.48 5.79 8.37
CA THR A 111 -6.83 6.92 9.23
C THR A 111 -8.18 6.65 9.87
N VAL A 112 -8.28 6.87 11.17
CA VAL A 112 -9.55 6.81 11.91
C VAL A 112 -9.67 8.12 12.66
N THR A 113 -10.85 8.72 12.70
CA THR A 113 -11.15 9.89 13.53
C THR A 113 -12.30 9.51 14.45
N THR A 114 -12.11 9.63 15.76
CA THR A 114 -13.12 9.26 16.74
C THR A 114 -13.02 10.10 18.02
N GLY A 115 -14.16 10.31 18.65
CA GLY A 115 -14.27 10.91 19.98
C GLY A 115 -14.72 9.83 20.98
N VAL A 116 -13.96 9.63 22.05
CA VAL A 116 -14.31 8.65 23.10
C VAL A 116 -14.21 9.25 24.49
N LYS A 117 -15.00 8.71 25.41
CA LYS A 117 -14.88 8.97 26.85
C LYS A 117 -14.30 7.73 27.51
N VAL A 118 -13.19 7.89 28.21
CA VAL A 118 -12.44 6.80 28.82
C VAL A 118 -12.21 7.10 30.29
N TYR A 119 -12.41 6.11 31.15
CA TYR A 119 -12.06 6.24 32.57
C TYR A 119 -10.55 6.27 32.77
N ASP A 120 -10.08 6.96 33.81
CA ASP A 120 -8.66 6.98 34.18
C ASP A 120 -8.11 5.56 34.37
N GLY A 121 -7.02 5.25 33.66
CA GLY A 121 -6.38 3.93 33.65
C GLY A 121 -7.11 2.87 32.83
N ALA A 122 -8.27 3.16 32.23
CA ALA A 122 -8.99 2.23 31.38
C ALA A 122 -8.49 2.25 29.93
N THR A 123 -8.67 1.11 29.24
CA THR A 123 -8.36 0.97 27.80
C THR A 123 -9.64 0.79 27.00
N VAL A 124 -9.81 1.59 25.95
CA VAL A 124 -10.93 1.46 25.01
C VAL A 124 -10.42 1.08 23.62
N VAL A 125 -11.22 0.28 22.91
CA VAL A 125 -10.97 -0.10 21.51
C VAL A 125 -11.71 0.86 20.60
N LEU A 126 -10.96 1.59 19.77
CA LEU A 126 -11.50 2.67 18.93
C LEU A 126 -11.92 2.23 17.54
N ALA A 127 -11.24 1.21 17.00
CA ALA A 127 -11.45 0.74 15.64
C ALA A 127 -11.12 -0.75 15.51
N GLY A 128 -11.88 -1.44 14.66
CA GLY A 128 -11.68 -2.82 14.26
C GLY A 128 -12.08 -3.01 12.80
N VAL A 129 -11.25 -2.53 11.86
CA VAL A 129 -11.52 -2.71 10.44
C VAL A 129 -10.89 -4.03 10.00
N LYS A 130 -11.74 -5.02 9.74
CA LYS A 130 -11.35 -6.30 9.15
C LYS A 130 -11.52 -6.22 7.63
N ARG A 131 -10.43 -6.40 6.89
CA ARG A 131 -10.44 -6.54 5.44
C ARG A 131 -10.10 -7.97 5.06
N GLU A 132 -10.87 -8.54 4.14
CA GLU A 132 -10.65 -9.86 3.57
C GLU A 132 -10.51 -9.73 2.05
N ASP A 133 -9.32 -10.01 1.53
CA ASP A 133 -9.06 -10.08 0.09
C ASP A 133 -9.06 -11.57 -0.32
N ARG A 134 -10.04 -12.00 -1.13
CA ARG A 134 -10.11 -13.36 -1.70
C ARG A 134 -9.67 -13.35 -3.16
N ILE A 135 -8.60 -14.08 -3.45
CA ILE A 135 -8.11 -14.32 -4.81
C ILE A 135 -8.41 -15.77 -5.15
N ASN A 136 -9.34 -15.99 -6.09
CA ASN A 136 -9.66 -17.33 -6.61
C ASN A 136 -8.93 -17.51 -7.96
N VAL A 137 -7.89 -18.34 -8.00
CA VAL A 137 -7.17 -18.70 -9.22
C VAL A 137 -7.69 -20.05 -9.69
N LYS A 138 -8.22 -20.11 -10.91
CA LYS A 138 -8.72 -21.35 -11.53
C LYS A 138 -7.83 -21.69 -12.72
N ASP A 139 -6.95 -22.66 -12.55
CA ASP A 139 -6.10 -23.16 -13.61
C ASP A 139 -6.73 -24.43 -14.20
N LYS A 140 -6.89 -24.46 -15.52
CA LYS A 140 -7.32 -25.67 -16.25
C LYS A 140 -6.48 -25.90 -17.49
N VAL A 141 -6.18 -27.17 -17.78
CA VAL A 141 -5.53 -27.55 -19.06
C VAL A 141 -6.57 -27.48 -20.19
N PRO A 142 -6.29 -26.75 -21.29
CA PRO A 142 -7.15 -26.73 -22.47
C PRO A 142 -7.40 -28.15 -23.00
N VAL A 143 -8.60 -28.43 -23.51
CA VAL A 143 -9.05 -29.74 -24.04
C VAL A 143 -9.36 -30.81 -22.98
N ILE A 144 -8.44 -31.14 -22.06
CA ILE A 144 -8.62 -32.27 -21.12
C ILE A 144 -9.48 -31.88 -19.91
N GLY A 145 -9.45 -30.60 -19.51
CA GLY A 145 -10.19 -30.12 -18.34
C GLY A 145 -11.71 -30.25 -18.46
N ASP A 146 -12.28 -30.21 -19.66
CA ASP A 146 -13.74 -30.18 -19.83
C ASP A 146 -14.36 -31.57 -20.10
N ILE A 147 -13.55 -32.65 -20.06
CA ILE A 147 -14.03 -34.02 -20.22
C ILE A 147 -14.75 -34.49 -18.94
N PRO A 148 -16.03 -34.90 -19.01
CA PRO A 148 -16.72 -35.52 -17.87
C PRO A 148 -15.99 -36.81 -17.45
N LEU A 149 -15.95 -37.11 -16.15
CA LEU A 149 -15.17 -38.18 -15.48
C LEU A 149 -13.67 -37.92 -15.23
N VAL A 150 -12.89 -37.46 -16.21
CA VAL A 150 -11.41 -37.35 -16.06
C VAL A 150 -10.88 -35.92 -15.90
N GLY A 151 -11.64 -34.92 -16.32
CA GLY A 151 -11.20 -33.50 -16.31
C GLY A 151 -10.97 -32.91 -14.91
N ARG A 152 -11.42 -33.57 -13.84
CA ARG A 152 -11.21 -33.13 -12.45
C ARG A 152 -9.75 -33.30 -11.98
N PHE A 153 -9.01 -34.25 -12.53
CA PHE A 153 -7.58 -34.44 -12.19
C PHE A 153 -6.66 -33.40 -12.84
N TRP A 154 -7.17 -32.64 -13.81
CA TRP A 154 -6.43 -31.67 -14.63
C TRP A 154 -6.91 -30.22 -14.43
N LYS A 155 -7.63 -29.97 -13.33
CA LYS A 155 -8.01 -28.64 -12.84
C LYS A 155 -7.33 -28.39 -11.51
N SER A 156 -6.70 -27.24 -11.36
CA SER A 156 -6.21 -26.73 -10.08
C SER A 156 -7.04 -25.51 -9.69
N ASN A 157 -7.63 -25.55 -8.50
CA ASN A 157 -8.25 -24.36 -7.90
C ASN A 157 -7.35 -23.93 -6.75
N VAL A 158 -6.86 -22.70 -6.80
CA VAL A 158 -6.07 -22.11 -5.72
C VAL A 158 -6.88 -20.94 -5.15
N ASP A 159 -7.43 -21.15 -3.97
CA ASP A 159 -8.12 -20.11 -3.20
C ASP A 159 -7.13 -19.48 -2.23
N ARG A 160 -6.78 -18.22 -2.45
CA ARG A 160 -5.90 -17.44 -1.55
C ARG A 160 -6.74 -16.41 -0.81
N VAL A 161 -6.87 -16.58 0.50
CA VAL A 161 -7.56 -15.64 1.39
C VAL A 161 -6.52 -14.86 2.19
N GLN A 162 -6.54 -13.53 2.09
CA GLN A 162 -5.72 -12.65 2.92
C GLN A 162 -6.61 -11.81 3.84
N ILE A 163 -6.48 -12.00 5.15
CA ILE A 163 -7.22 -11.24 6.17
C ILE A 163 -6.26 -10.23 6.80
N LYS A 164 -6.63 -8.94 6.78
CA LYS A 164 -5.88 -7.84 7.40
C LYS A 164 -6.78 -7.16 8.43
N ASN A 165 -6.31 -7.05 9.67
CA ASN A 165 -7.02 -6.40 10.78
C ASN A 165 -6.27 -5.13 11.20
N PHE A 166 -6.99 -4.02 11.30
CA PHE A 166 -6.48 -2.79 11.90
C PHE A 166 -7.25 -2.50 13.19
N VAL A 167 -6.53 -2.49 14.32
CA VAL A 167 -7.09 -2.27 15.66
C VAL A 167 -6.33 -1.18 16.37
N VAL A 168 -7.06 -0.25 16.99
CA VAL A 168 -6.48 0.85 17.77
C VAL A 168 -6.98 0.75 19.20
N PHE A 169 -6.02 0.62 20.13
CA PHE A 169 -6.25 0.65 21.57
C PHE A 169 -5.76 1.98 22.11
N VAL A 170 -6.55 2.59 22.98
CA VAL A 170 -6.15 3.82 23.67
C VAL A 170 -6.33 3.63 25.16
N THR A 171 -5.28 3.94 25.89
CA THR A 171 -5.23 4.01 27.35
C THR A 171 -4.92 5.44 27.75
N VAL A 172 -5.69 5.98 28.69
CA VAL A 172 -5.48 7.31 29.24
C VAL A 172 -5.08 7.18 30.71
N GLU A 173 -4.14 8.03 31.15
CA GLU A 173 -3.74 8.11 32.55
C GLU A 173 -3.70 9.59 32.96
N VAL A 174 -4.41 9.93 34.04
CA VAL A 174 -4.41 11.28 34.59
C VAL A 174 -3.35 11.38 35.68
N LEU A 175 -2.41 12.31 35.48
CA LEU A 175 -1.27 12.54 36.37
C LEU A 175 -1.36 13.92 37.02
N ASP A 176 -1.03 13.98 38.29
CA ASP A 176 -0.77 15.21 39.03
C ASP A 176 0.53 15.87 38.54
N PRO A 177 0.79 17.19 38.74
CA PRO A 177 2.05 17.82 38.36
C PRO A 177 3.28 17.18 39.00
N ALA A 178 3.13 16.49 40.13
CA ALA A 178 4.18 15.68 40.76
C ALA A 178 4.42 14.32 40.06
N GLY A 179 3.71 14.02 38.95
CA GLY A 179 3.77 12.77 38.20
C GLY A 179 3.07 11.59 38.88
N GLN A 180 2.32 11.83 39.95
CA GLN A 180 1.57 10.79 40.67
C GLN A 180 0.20 10.59 40.03
N ARG A 181 -0.30 9.36 40.03
CA ARG A 181 -1.66 9.07 39.58
C ARG A 181 -2.65 9.61 40.61
N ILE A 182 -3.63 10.39 40.15
CA ILE A 182 -4.65 10.95 41.04
C ILE A 182 -5.67 9.89 41.49
N ASN A 183 -5.93 8.87 40.65
CA ASN A 183 -6.82 7.75 40.97
C ASN A 183 -6.00 6.46 41.11
N GLN A 184 -5.14 6.38 42.12
CA GLN A 184 -4.50 5.11 42.45
C GLN A 184 -5.54 4.18 43.09
N ALA A 185 -5.82 3.03 42.46
CA ALA A 185 -6.64 2.01 43.08
C ALA A 185 -5.97 1.59 44.41
N ALA A 186 -6.62 1.91 45.52
CA ALA A 186 -6.22 1.47 46.85
C ALA A 186 -6.28 -0.06 46.92
N GLY A 187 -5.19 -0.76 46.58
CA GLY A 187 -5.26 -2.21 46.39
C GLY A 187 -3.96 -2.96 46.12
N SER A 188 -2.79 -2.40 46.46
CA SER A 188 -1.53 -3.17 46.52
C SER A 188 -0.83 -2.97 47.87
N GLY A 189 -1.60 -3.06 48.96
CA GLY A 189 -1.09 -3.17 50.31
C GLY A 189 -0.71 -4.61 50.61
N THR A 190 0.60 -4.89 50.66
CA THR A 190 1.23 -5.78 51.66
C THR A 190 0.39 -6.97 52.16
N GLU A 191 0.45 -8.12 51.48
CA GLU A 191 0.09 -9.39 52.10
C GLU A 191 1.36 -10.21 52.37
N GLN A 192 1.65 -10.36 53.67
CA GLN A 192 2.39 -11.44 54.30
C GLN A 192 3.86 -11.69 53.88
N ALA A 193 4.77 -10.94 54.51
CA ALA A 193 6.12 -11.42 54.82
C ALA A 193 6.47 -11.08 56.28
N ALA A 194 5.74 -11.70 57.22
CA ALA A 194 6.10 -11.70 58.63
C ALA A 194 5.78 -13.09 59.22
N LEU A 195 6.62 -14.06 58.87
CA LEU A 195 6.78 -15.30 59.62
C LEU A 195 8.14 -15.25 60.31
N SER A 196 8.10 -14.93 61.60
CA SER A 196 9.16 -15.16 62.59
C SER A 196 8.54 -15.01 63.98
N PRO A 197 9.06 -15.63 65.04
CA PRO A 197 10.34 -16.35 65.13
C PRO A 197 10.24 -17.88 65.08
#